data_AF-A0A846BLS3-F1
#
_entry.id   AF-A0A846BLS3-F1
#
_cell.length_a   1.000
_cell.length_b   1.000
_cell.length_c   1.000
_cell.angle_alpha   90.00
_cell.angle_beta   90.00
_cell.angle_gamma   90.00
#
_symmetry.space_group_name_H-M   'P 1'
#
loop_
_entity.id
_entity.type
_entity.pdbx_description
1 polymer ?
#
loop_
_entity_poly.entity_id
_entity_poly.type
_entity_poly.pdbx_seq_one_letter_code
_entity_poly.pdbx_strand_id
1 'polypeptide(L)' 'MGSPIDDCADLEEILIAHQKTLKLLELQAASYTISTIPVHLKQQLDEKRQDVESLKVQLEAAQLAKKETQQPAEISQPAA' A
#
# COMPACT_ATOMS: atom_id res chain seq x y z
N MET A 1 -10.58 20.48 4.37
CA MET A 1 -9.68 20.03 3.29
C MET A 1 -8.53 19.30 3.97
N GLY A 2 -8.52 17.96 3.94
CA GLY A 2 -7.32 17.20 4.28
C GLY A 2 -6.32 17.37 3.14
N SER A 3 -5.05 17.61 3.45
CA SER A 3 -4.04 17.81 2.41
C SER A 3 -3.69 16.45 1.82
N PRO A 4 -3.40 16.33 0.51
CA PRO A 4 -2.97 15.06 -0.08
C PRO A 4 -1.69 14.50 0.58
N ILE A 5 -0.93 15.35 1.28
CA ILE A 5 0.24 14.98 2.09
C ILE A 5 -0.13 14.07 3.26
N ASP A 6 -1.21 14.38 3.97
CA ASP A 6 -1.74 13.53 5.05
C ASP A 6 -2.17 12.17 4.49
N ASP A 7 -2.89 12.16 3.36
CA ASP A 7 -3.41 10.91 2.78
C ASP A 7 -2.33 9.88 2.42
N CYS A 8 -1.15 10.29 1.92
CA CYS A 8 -0.07 9.32 1.67
C CYS A 8 0.65 8.88 2.95
N ALA A 9 0.81 9.76 3.94
CA ALA A 9 1.46 9.40 5.19
C ALA A 9 0.57 8.42 5.98
N ASP A 10 -0.74 8.67 5.98
CA ASP A 10 -1.75 7.79 6.56
C ASP A 10 -1.79 6.43 5.84
N LEU A 11 -1.77 6.43 4.50
CA LEU A 11 -1.71 5.19 3.71
C LEU A 11 -0.41 4.40 3.96
N GLU A 12 0.72 5.08 4.15
CA GLU A 12 1.99 4.43 4.47
C GLU A 12 1.98 3.81 5.87
N GLU A 13 1.43 4.51 6.87
CA GLU A 13 1.27 3.97 8.22
C GLU A 13 0.36 2.72 8.23
N ILE A 14 -0.78 2.79 7.54
CA ILE A 14 -1.70 1.66 7.38
C ILE A 14 -1.01 0.50 6.66
N LEU A 15 -0.24 0.77 5.60
CA LEU A 15 0.52 -0.25 4.88
C LEU A 15 1.55 -0.94 5.79
N ILE A 16 2.27 -0.19 6.61
CA ILE A 16 3.24 -0.73 7.59
C ILE A 16 2.52 -1.63 8.60
N ALA A 17 1.36 -1.22 9.12
CA ALA A 17 0.57 -2.04 10.02
C ALA A 17 0.13 -3.35 9.35
N HIS A 18 -0.36 -3.28 8.10
CA HIS A 18 -0.77 -4.46 7.34
C HIS A 18 0.39 -5.41 7.05
N GLN A 19 1.57 -4.89 6.71
CA GLN A 19 2.78 -5.70 6.49
C GLN A 19 3.26 -6.39 7.77
N LYS A 20 3.19 -5.71 8.94
CA LYS A 20 3.50 -6.32 10.23
C LYS A 20 2.57 -7.48 10.56
N THR A 21 1.27 -7.30 10.36
CA THR A 21 0.29 -8.38 10.55
C THR A 21 0.51 -9.53 9.56
N LEU A 22 0.79 -9.24 8.29
CA LEU A 22 1.10 -10.27 7.29
C LEU A 22 2.30 -11.11 7.75
N LYS A 23 3.38 -10.46 8.20
CA LYS A 23 4.58 -11.14 8.69
C LYS A 23 4.31 -12.03 9.91
N LEU A 24 3.40 -11.61 10.80
CA LEU A 24 2.98 -12.43 11.94
C LEU A 24 2.21 -13.67 11.48
N LEU A 25 1.28 -13.52 10.53
CA LEU A 25 0.53 -14.64 9.96
C LEU A 25 1.46 -15.61 9.21
N GLU A 26 2.48 -15.09 8.51
CA GLU A 26 3.47 -15.91 7.82
C GLU A 26 4.35 -16.69 8.81
N LEU A 27 4.77 -16.05 9.90
CA LEU A 27 5.51 -16.73 10.98
C LEU A 27 4.65 -17.83 11.63
N GLN A 28 3.38 -17.53 11.89
CA GLN A 28 2.43 -18.50 12.40
C GLN A 28 2.26 -19.67 11.42
N ALA A 29 2.09 -19.41 10.12
CA ALA A 29 2.00 -20.45 9.10
C ALA A 29 3.28 -21.28 8.98
N ALA A 30 4.46 -20.66 9.14
CA ALA A 30 5.75 -21.34 9.11
C ALA A 30 5.96 -22.31 10.30
N SER A 31 5.25 -22.11 11.41
CA SER A 31 5.26 -23.04 12.54
C SER A 31 4.46 -24.33 12.27
N TYR A 32 3.65 -24.36 11.21
CA TYR A 32 2.97 -25.56 10.76
C TYR A 32 3.80 -26.25 9.67
N THR A 33 3.75 -27.57 9.62
CA THR A 33 4.16 -28.29 8.40
C THR A 33 3.19 -27.94 7.28
N ILE A 34 3.67 -27.84 6.03
CA ILE A 34 2.87 -27.37 4.88
C ILE A 34 1.50 -28.09 4.76
N SER A 35 1.42 -29.37 5.12
CA SER A 35 0.18 -30.17 5.09
C SER A 35 -0.75 -29.98 6.30
N THR A 36 -0.36 -29.19 7.31
CA THR A 36 -1.13 -28.94 8.55
C THR A 36 -1.54 -27.49 8.72
N ILE A 37 -1.18 -26.59 7.79
CA ILE A 37 -1.63 -25.20 7.83
C ILE A 37 -3.17 -25.19 7.80
N PRO A 38 -3.84 -24.61 8.81
CA PRO A 38 -5.29 -24.51 8.81
C PRO A 38 -5.79 -23.73 7.58
N VAL A 39 -6.84 -24.22 6.92
CA VAL A 39 -7.42 -23.58 5.71
C VAL A 39 -7.74 -22.10 5.98
N HIS A 40 -8.30 -21.80 7.15
CA HIS A 40 -8.56 -20.44 7.61
C HIS A 40 -7.31 -19.55 7.71
N LEU A 41 -6.15 -20.11 8.11
CA LEU A 41 -4.90 -19.35 8.18
C LEU A 41 -4.35 -19.04 6.79
N LYS A 42 -4.47 -20.01 5.86
CA LYS A 42 -4.11 -19.82 4.46
C LYS A 42 -4.98 -18.76 3.79
N GLN A 43 -6.30 -18.80 4.03
CA GLN A 43 -7.23 -17.81 3.51
C GLN A 43 -6.91 -16.39 4.02
N GLN A 44 -6.68 -16.22 5.33
CA GLN A 44 -6.28 -14.93 5.89
C GLN A 44 -4.95 -14.42 5.31
N LEU A 45 -3.99 -15.31 5.04
CA LEU A 45 -2.74 -14.93 4.39
C LEU A 45 -2.97 -14.39 2.97
N ASP A 46 -3.79 -15.08 2.18
CA ASP A 46 -4.10 -14.70 0.80
C ASP A 46 -4.87 -13.37 0.77
N GLU A 47 -5.89 -13.21 1.63
CA GLU A 47 -6.64 -11.96 1.79
C GLU A 47 -5.73 -10.80 2.21
N LYS A 48 -4.88 -11.01 3.23
CA LYS A 48 -3.97 -9.97 3.71
C LYS A 48 -2.91 -9.57 2.69
N ARG A 49 -2.44 -10.52 1.87
CA ARG A 49 -1.51 -10.22 0.76
C ARG A 49 -2.19 -9.35 -0.29
N GLN A 50 -3.44 -9.65 -0.63
CA GLN A 50 -4.22 -8.82 -1.57
C GLN A 50 -4.43 -7.40 -1.03
N ASP A 51 -4.71 -7.25 0.26
CA ASP A 51 -4.86 -5.94 0.91
C ASP A 51 -3.56 -5.13 0.86
N VAL A 52 -2.42 -5.75 1.17
CA VAL A 52 -1.10 -5.10 1.10
C VAL A 52 -0.80 -4.64 -0.32
N GLU A 53 -1.09 -5.46 -1.32
CA GLU A 53 -0.88 -5.10 -2.73
C GLU A 53 -1.79 -3.94 -3.15
N SER A 54 -3.07 -4.00 -2.78
CA SER A 54 -4.05 -2.94 -3.08
C SER A 54 -3.66 -1.61 -2.42
N LEU A 55 -3.14 -1.64 -1.19
CA LEU A 55 -2.65 -0.45 -0.50
C LEU A 55 -1.39 0.12 -1.16
N LYS A 56 -0.47 -0.72 -1.63
CA LYS A 56 0.72 -0.27 -2.38
C LYS A 56 0.33 0.42 -3.67
N VAL A 57 -0.59 -0.15 -4.45
CA VAL A 57 -1.07 0.44 -5.70
C VAL A 57 -1.73 1.81 -5.43
N GLN A 58 -2.55 1.91 -4.37
CA GLN A 58 -3.16 3.19 -3.98
C GLN A 58 -2.12 4.22 -3.53
N LEU A 59 -1.12 3.80 -2.76
CA LEU A 59 -0.02 4.67 -2.33
C LEU A 59 0.78 5.19 -3.54
N GLU A 60 1.12 4.30 -4.48
CA GLU A 60 1.86 4.66 -5.69
C GLU A 60 1.05 5.62 -6.57
N ALA A 61 -0.24 5.36 -6.77
CA ALA A 61 -1.13 6.26 -7.49
C ALA A 61 -1.25 7.64 -6.80
N ALA A 62 -1.38 7.67 -5.47
CA ALA A 62 -1.45 8.89 -4.69
C ALA A 62 -0.13 9.69 -4.76
N GLN A 63 1.02 9.01 -4.74
CA GLN A 63 2.34 9.64 -4.92
C GLN A 63 2.51 10.19 -6.34
N LEU A 64 2.04 9.48 -7.37
CA LEU A 64 2.10 9.93 -8.75
C LEU A 64 1.22 11.17 -8.98
N ALA A 65 0.00 11.16 -8.45
CA ALA A 65 -0.92 12.30 -8.52
C ALA A 65 -0.31 13.58 -7.88
N LYS A 66 0.43 13.44 -6.78
CA LYS A 66 1.18 14.57 -6.19
C LYS A 66 2.22 15.14 -7.15
N LYS A 67 2.97 14.27 -7.82
CA LYS A 67 4.03 14.67 -8.76
C LYS A 67 3.45 15.42 -9.96
N GLU A 68 2.31 15.01 -10.49
CA GLU A 68 1.62 15.71 -11.59
C GLU A 68 1.04 17.06 -11.17
N THR A 69 0.53 17.18 -9.94
CA THR A 69 -0.02 18.44 -9.41
C THR A 69 1.07 19.49 -9.09
N GLN A 70 2.34 19.07 -9.01
CA GLN A 70 3.50 19.95 -8.77
C GLN A 70 4.34 20.19 -10.02
N GLN A 71 3.94 19.73 -11.20
CA GLN A 71 4.63 20.10 -12.43
C GLN A 71 4.35 21.59 -12.73
N PRO A 72 5.37 22.45 -12.82
CA PRO A 72 5.16 23.86 -13.08
C PRO A 72 4.49 23.99 -14.44
N ALA A 73 3.45 24.82 -14.49
CA ALA A 73 2.87 25.32 -15.73
C ALA A 73 3.96 26.10 -16.49
N GLU A 74 4.81 25.37 -17.22
CA GLU A 74 5.85 25.92 -18.07
C GLU A 74 5.43 25.71 -19.53
N ILE A 75 4.27 26.23 -19.90
CA ILE A 75 3.90 26.33 -21.32
C ILE A 75 3.13 27.64 -21.55
N SER A 76 3.68 28.44 -22.47
CA SER A 76 3.08 29.61 -23.14
C SER A 76 3.28 30.97 -22.49
N GLN A 77 4.47 31.54 -22.67
CA GLN A 77 4.54 32.91 -23.20
C GLN A 77 5.62 33.00 -24.30
N PRO A 78 5.23 33.07 -25.58
CA PRO A 78 6.00 33.76 -26.60
C PRO A 78 5.36 35.14 -26.81
N ALA A 79 5.95 36.18 -26.24
CA ALA A 79 5.69 37.54 -26.67
C ALA A 79 6.89 38.00 -27.50
N ALA A 80 6.68 38.02 -28.81
CA ALA A 80 7.50 38.73 -29.78
C ALA A 80 7.10 40.20 -29.83
#